data_AF-A0A957TRD0-F1
#
_entry.id   AF-A0A957TRD0-F1
#
_cell.length_a   1.000
_cell.length_b   1.000
_cell.length_c   1.000
_cell.angle_alpha   90.00
_cell.angle_beta   90.00
_cell.angle_gamma   90.00
#
_symmetry.space_group_name_H-M   'P 1'
#
loop_
_entity.id
_entity.type
_entity.pdbx_description
1 polymer ?
#
loop_
_entity_poly.entity_id
_entity_poly.type
_entity_poly.pdbx_seq_one_letter_code
_entity_poly.pdbx_strand_id
1 'polypeptide(L)'
;CSTISPQATQTIAEKLAAKGVKMLDAPISGGSEGAANGTLSIMVGGEADDFARAMPVFEAMGKTITHVGGTGAGQTVKLVNQVLVVGNCLAMCEALLLAQAGGVELTKAFDAVSKGAAGSWMFTNRAPQIIARDWRPGFTVALQQKDLRLVLEAADQLGVPLPGTGLIFQFYRTLEAQGLSQEGNHALVKALEHLAGFEVSGQ
;
A
#
# COMPACT_ATOMS: atom_id res chain seq x y z
N CYS A 1 -13.76 -1.96 8.09
CA CYS A 1 -12.89 -1.53 6.96
C CYS A 1 -11.44 -2.02 7.10
N SER A 2 -11.20 -3.25 7.57
CA SER A 2 -9.85 -3.80 7.77
C SER A 2 -9.28 -4.37 6.48
N THR A 3 -7.95 -4.42 6.35
CA THR A 3 -7.27 -5.25 5.34
C THR A 3 -7.01 -6.65 5.91
N ILE A 4 -7.69 -7.66 5.37
CA ILE A 4 -7.60 -9.08 5.78
C ILE A 4 -7.64 -10.00 4.55
N SER A 5 -7.44 -11.30 4.75
CA SER A 5 -7.52 -12.29 3.66
C SER A 5 -8.91 -12.30 3.01
N PRO A 6 -9.01 -12.30 1.65
CA PRO A 6 -10.29 -12.45 0.96
C PRO A 6 -11.05 -13.72 1.35
N GLN A 7 -10.33 -14.83 1.54
CA GLN A 7 -10.92 -16.10 1.95
C GLN A 7 -11.48 -16.01 3.37
N ALA A 8 -10.74 -15.40 4.30
CA ALA A 8 -11.22 -15.18 5.66
C ALA A 8 -12.48 -14.28 5.67
N THR A 9 -12.52 -13.26 4.82
CA THR A 9 -13.70 -12.42 4.63
C THR A 9 -14.92 -13.22 4.19
N GLN A 10 -14.78 -14.09 3.19
CA GLN A 10 -15.88 -14.94 2.71
C GLN A 10 -16.39 -15.87 3.82
N THR A 11 -15.48 -16.55 4.53
CA THR A 11 -15.85 -17.41 5.67
C THR A 11 -16.56 -16.65 6.79
N ILE A 12 -16.16 -15.41 7.09
CA ILE A 12 -16.81 -14.58 8.10
C ILE A 12 -18.21 -14.18 7.63
N ALA A 13 -18.35 -13.76 6.38
CA ALA A 13 -19.63 -13.36 5.81
C ALA A 13 -20.64 -14.50 5.78
N GLU A 14 -20.23 -15.73 5.44
CA GLU A 14 -21.07 -16.92 5.50
C GLU A 14 -21.61 -17.18 6.92
N LYS A 15 -20.74 -17.09 7.93
CA LYS A 15 -21.12 -17.27 9.34
C LYS A 15 -22.08 -16.20 9.84
N LEU A 16 -21.94 -14.97 9.34
CA LEU A 16 -22.85 -13.86 9.65
C LEU A 16 -24.19 -14.03 8.93
N ALA A 17 -24.19 -14.47 7.67
CA ALA A 17 -25.38 -14.72 6.89
C ALA A 17 -26.26 -15.81 7.52
N ALA A 18 -25.66 -16.86 8.08
CA ALA A 18 -26.37 -17.90 8.83
C ALA A 18 -27.13 -17.37 10.07
N LYS A 19 -26.80 -16.15 10.52
CA LYS A 19 -27.48 -15.44 11.62
C LYS A 19 -28.35 -14.28 11.13
N GLY A 20 -28.59 -14.17 9.82
CA GLY A 20 -29.33 -13.07 9.21
C GLY A 20 -28.58 -11.74 9.17
N VAL A 21 -27.27 -11.73 9.41
CA VAL A 21 -26.44 -10.52 9.39
C VAL A 21 -25.79 -10.36 8.01
N LYS A 22 -25.93 -9.18 7.41
CA LYS A 22 -25.31 -8.80 6.15
C LYS A 22 -23.95 -8.16 6.39
N MET A 23 -22.97 -8.44 5.53
CA MET A 23 -21.60 -7.95 5.64
C MET A 23 -21.11 -7.39 4.31
N LEU A 24 -20.46 -6.22 4.37
CA LEU A 24 -19.66 -5.66 3.30
C LEU A 24 -18.19 -5.67 3.72
N ASP A 25 -17.31 -6.09 2.82
CA ASP A 25 -15.87 -5.87 2.98
C ASP A 25 -15.46 -4.58 2.26
N ALA A 26 -15.07 -3.58 3.06
CA ALA A 26 -14.75 -2.25 2.57
C ALA A 26 -13.35 -1.80 3.03
N PRO A 27 -12.26 -2.46 2.61
CA PRO A 27 -10.91 -1.95 2.87
C PRO A 27 -10.68 -0.58 2.21
N ILE A 28 -9.72 0.17 2.78
CA ILE A 28 -9.49 1.57 2.43
C ILE A 28 -8.05 1.84 1.97
N SER A 29 -7.85 2.91 1.20
CA SER A 29 -6.56 3.46 0.81
C SER A 29 -6.55 4.99 1.00
N GLY A 30 -5.37 5.57 1.29
CA GLY A 30 -5.22 7.00 1.59
C GLY A 30 -4.41 7.32 2.86
N GLY A 31 -4.09 6.31 3.68
CA GLY A 31 -3.30 6.47 4.91
C GLY A 31 -4.03 7.27 6.00
N SER A 32 -3.29 7.60 7.06
CA SER A 32 -3.81 8.39 8.19
C SER A 32 -4.29 9.78 7.77
N GLU A 33 -3.60 10.41 6.82
CA GLU A 33 -3.97 11.72 6.27
C GLU A 33 -5.31 11.67 5.54
N GLY A 34 -5.52 10.68 4.65
CA GLY A 34 -6.79 10.51 3.96
C GLY A 34 -7.94 10.23 4.92
N ALA A 35 -7.68 9.49 6.00
CA ALA A 35 -8.68 9.24 7.04
C ALA A 35 -9.03 10.52 7.82
N ALA A 36 -8.05 11.32 8.22
CA ALA A 36 -8.26 12.57 8.94
C ALA A 36 -9.05 13.60 8.09
N ASN A 37 -8.82 13.62 6.77
CA ASN A 37 -9.44 14.56 5.85
C ASN A 37 -10.76 14.06 5.24
N GLY A 38 -11.20 12.83 5.56
CA GLY A 38 -12.40 12.23 4.94
C GLY A 38 -12.26 12.03 3.43
N THR A 39 -11.04 11.75 2.96
CA THR A 39 -10.70 11.61 1.53
C THR A 39 -10.26 10.20 1.14
N LEU A 40 -10.60 9.20 1.96
CA LEU A 40 -10.28 7.80 1.69
C LEU A 40 -10.86 7.32 0.35
N SER A 41 -10.10 6.41 -0.28
CA SER A 41 -10.61 5.52 -1.32
C SER A 41 -11.10 4.23 -0.67
N ILE A 42 -12.32 3.81 -0.97
CA ILE A 42 -13.02 2.69 -0.34
C ILE A 42 -13.43 1.69 -1.44
N MET A 43 -12.91 0.47 -1.33
CA MET A 43 -13.14 -0.61 -2.29
C MET A 43 -14.11 -1.59 -1.65
N VAL A 44 -15.35 -1.67 -2.14
CA VAL A 44 -16.43 -2.40 -1.44
C VAL A 44 -16.82 -3.68 -2.18
N GLY A 45 -16.71 -4.82 -1.49
CA GLY A 45 -17.28 -6.10 -1.87
C GLY A 45 -18.55 -6.42 -1.09
N GLY A 46 -19.51 -7.08 -1.74
CA GLY A 46 -20.77 -7.56 -1.17
C GLY A 46 -21.96 -7.31 -2.09
N GLU A 47 -23.18 -7.50 -1.59
CA GLU A 47 -24.40 -7.30 -2.37
C GLU A 47 -24.63 -5.82 -2.72
N ALA A 48 -25.12 -5.56 -3.93
CA ALA A 48 -25.34 -4.20 -4.44
C ALA A 48 -26.33 -3.40 -3.58
N ASP A 49 -27.40 -4.05 -3.10
CA ASP A 49 -28.41 -3.42 -2.24
C ASP A 49 -27.82 -3.02 -0.87
N ASP A 50 -26.98 -3.88 -0.29
CA ASP A 50 -26.30 -3.60 0.97
C ASP A 50 -25.29 -2.45 0.79
N PHE A 51 -24.57 -2.42 -0.34
CA PHE A 51 -23.68 -1.33 -0.73
C PHE A 51 -24.44 0.00 -0.85
N ALA A 52 -25.55 0.02 -1.58
CA ALA A 52 -26.39 1.20 -1.76
C ALA A 52 -26.90 1.73 -0.40
N ARG A 53 -27.35 0.83 0.49
CA ARG A 53 -27.78 1.19 1.84
C ARG A 53 -26.65 1.78 2.69
N ALA A 54 -25.43 1.30 2.53
CA ALA A 54 -24.27 1.76 3.29
C ALA A 54 -23.61 3.03 2.74
N MET A 55 -24.00 3.50 1.54
CA MET A 55 -23.39 4.64 0.86
C MET A 55 -23.24 5.90 1.74
N PRO A 56 -24.27 6.35 2.50
CA PRO A 56 -24.13 7.56 3.32
C PRO A 56 -23.03 7.46 4.38
N VAL A 57 -22.75 6.24 4.87
CA VAL A 57 -21.67 5.99 5.83
C VAL A 57 -20.30 6.08 5.14
N PHE A 58 -20.19 5.54 3.92
CA PHE A 58 -18.95 5.61 3.15
C PHE A 58 -18.62 7.05 2.71
N GLU A 59 -19.62 7.83 2.30
CA GLU A 59 -19.46 9.24 1.91
C GLU A 59 -19.00 10.14 3.06
N ALA A 60 -19.28 9.76 4.30
CA ALA A 60 -18.79 10.47 5.48
C ALA A 60 -17.28 10.27 5.73
N MET A 61 -16.67 9.22 5.15
CA MET A 61 -15.27 8.84 5.40
C MET A 61 -14.37 8.98 4.17
N GLY A 62 -14.94 8.97 2.96
CA GLY A 62 -14.18 8.85 1.72
C GLY A 62 -14.74 9.67 0.56
N LYS A 63 -13.90 9.84 -0.46
CA LYS A 63 -14.25 10.57 -1.70
C LYS A 63 -14.33 9.68 -2.92
N THR A 64 -13.65 8.53 -2.90
CA THR A 64 -13.71 7.55 -3.99
C THR A 64 -14.28 6.27 -3.43
N ILE A 65 -15.51 5.94 -3.80
CA ILE A 65 -16.23 4.78 -3.28
C ILE A 65 -16.62 3.92 -4.46
N THR A 66 -16.18 2.68 -4.49
CA THR A 66 -16.36 1.80 -5.64
C THR A 66 -16.87 0.44 -5.20
N HIS A 67 -18.02 0.02 -5.73
CA HIS A 67 -18.47 -1.36 -5.62
C HIS A 67 -17.72 -2.20 -6.64
N VAL A 68 -16.98 -3.20 -6.17
CA VAL A 68 -16.02 -3.96 -6.99
C VAL A 68 -16.43 -5.43 -7.18
N GLY A 69 -17.62 -5.81 -6.71
CA GLY A 69 -18.18 -7.13 -6.88
C GLY A 69 -18.76 -7.71 -5.59
N GLY A 70 -18.91 -9.03 -5.56
CA GLY A 70 -19.43 -9.77 -4.40
C GLY A 70 -18.47 -9.79 -3.21
N THR A 71 -18.86 -10.50 -2.15
CA THR A 71 -18.08 -10.63 -0.91
C THR A 71 -16.65 -11.11 -1.17
N GLY A 72 -15.68 -10.40 -0.60
CA GLY A 72 -14.24 -10.65 -0.74
C GLY A 72 -13.59 -9.92 -1.91
N ALA A 73 -14.37 -9.36 -2.85
CA ALA A 73 -13.83 -8.59 -3.96
C ALA A 73 -13.14 -7.29 -3.49
N GLY A 74 -13.67 -6.64 -2.44
CA GLY A 74 -13.06 -5.46 -1.84
C GLY A 74 -11.66 -5.76 -1.31
N GLN A 75 -11.51 -6.84 -0.54
CA GLN A 75 -10.19 -7.32 -0.08
C GLN A 75 -9.26 -7.66 -1.25
N THR A 76 -9.76 -8.36 -2.28
CA THR A 76 -8.95 -8.73 -3.44
C THR A 76 -8.41 -7.49 -4.16
N VAL A 77 -9.25 -6.49 -4.42
CA VAL A 77 -8.83 -5.21 -5.01
C VAL A 77 -7.85 -4.47 -4.09
N LYS A 78 -8.03 -4.55 -2.76
CA LYS A 78 -7.05 -4.01 -1.82
C LYS A 78 -5.68 -4.69 -1.94
N LEU A 79 -5.62 -6.01 -2.12
CA LEU A 79 -4.35 -6.72 -2.35
C LEU A 79 -3.70 -6.28 -3.66
N VAL A 80 -4.47 -6.10 -4.74
CA VAL A 80 -3.98 -5.52 -6.01
C VAL A 80 -3.37 -4.13 -5.78
N ASN A 81 -4.05 -3.27 -5.01
CA ASN A 81 -3.51 -1.96 -4.63
C ASN A 81 -2.17 -2.11 -3.88
N GLN A 82 -2.04 -3.07 -2.96
CA GLN A 82 -0.78 -3.26 -2.20
C GLN A 82 0.38 -3.73 -3.07
N VAL A 83 0.14 -4.53 -4.12
CA VAL A 83 1.16 -4.88 -5.12
C VAL A 83 1.70 -3.63 -5.81
N LEU A 84 0.80 -2.74 -6.27
CA LEU A 84 1.18 -1.49 -6.94
C LEU A 84 1.89 -0.51 -6.00
N VAL A 85 1.42 -0.39 -4.75
CA VAL A 85 2.02 0.46 -3.72
C VAL A 85 3.50 0.10 -3.53
N VAL A 86 3.81 -1.19 -3.35
CA VAL A 86 5.19 -1.60 -3.08
C VAL A 86 6.06 -1.62 -4.32
N GLY A 87 5.51 -1.97 -5.49
CA GLY A 87 6.23 -1.91 -6.76
C GLY A 87 6.67 -0.48 -7.08
N ASN A 88 5.77 0.49 -6.93
CA ASN A 88 6.10 1.91 -7.10
C ASN A 88 7.08 2.40 -6.03
N CYS A 89 7.00 1.88 -4.80
CA CYS A 89 7.94 2.23 -3.72
C CYS A 89 9.36 1.76 -4.05
N LEU A 90 9.51 0.51 -4.49
CA LEU A 90 10.81 -0.04 -4.89
C LEU A 90 11.40 0.78 -6.05
N ALA A 91 10.62 0.99 -7.11
CA ALA A 91 11.06 1.76 -8.28
C ALA A 91 11.48 3.19 -7.92
N MET A 92 10.75 3.86 -7.02
CA MET A 92 11.12 5.16 -6.48
C MET A 92 12.48 5.09 -5.75
N CYS A 93 12.69 4.11 -4.88
CA CYS A 93 13.91 3.98 -4.09
C CYS A 93 15.13 3.72 -5.00
N GLU A 94 14.99 2.82 -5.98
CA GLU A 94 16.05 2.53 -6.97
C GLU A 94 16.36 3.76 -7.82
N ALA A 95 15.34 4.51 -8.26
CA ALA A 95 15.53 5.73 -9.04
C ALA A 95 16.29 6.81 -8.26
N LEU A 96 15.99 7.00 -6.97
CA LEU A 96 16.69 7.96 -6.11
C LEU A 96 18.14 7.54 -5.85
N LEU A 97 18.39 6.25 -5.64
CA LEU A 97 19.76 5.72 -5.52
C LEU A 97 20.56 5.93 -6.81
N LEU A 98 19.95 5.70 -7.97
CA LEU A 98 20.60 5.94 -9.26
C LEU A 98 20.92 7.43 -9.46
N ALA A 99 19.99 8.32 -9.14
CA ALA A 99 20.22 9.77 -9.22
C ALA A 99 21.37 10.21 -8.32
N GLN A 100 21.39 9.72 -7.06
CA GLN A 100 22.47 9.98 -6.11
C GLN A 100 23.83 9.49 -6.62
N ALA A 101 23.91 8.25 -7.11
CA ALA A 101 25.14 7.67 -7.66
C ALA A 101 25.61 8.40 -8.92
N GLY A 102 24.68 8.93 -9.72
CA GLY A 102 24.97 9.74 -10.91
C GLY A 102 25.37 11.18 -10.61
N GLY A 103 25.41 11.60 -9.34
CA GLY A 103 25.74 12.98 -8.96
C GLY A 103 24.67 14.01 -9.34
N VAL A 104 23.43 13.56 -9.54
CA VAL A 104 22.29 14.43 -9.85
C VAL A 104 21.64 14.86 -8.54
N GLU A 105 21.42 16.17 -8.40
CA GLU A 105 20.68 16.71 -7.26
C GLU A 105 19.25 16.15 -7.24
N LEU A 106 18.85 15.58 -6.11
CA LEU A 106 17.65 14.74 -6.01
C LEU A 106 16.35 15.52 -6.22
N THR A 107 16.30 16.78 -5.78
CA THR A 107 15.15 17.67 -5.96
C THR A 107 14.94 17.99 -7.44
N LYS A 108 16.01 18.27 -8.19
CA LYS A 108 15.95 18.46 -9.65
C LYS A 108 15.52 17.17 -10.36
N ALA A 109 16.03 16.01 -9.95
CA ALA A 109 15.58 14.73 -10.51
C ALA A 109 14.09 14.50 -10.23
N PHE A 110 13.65 14.78 -9.01
CA PHE A 110 12.24 14.72 -8.62
C PHE A 110 11.36 15.66 -9.46
N ASP A 111 11.75 16.93 -9.61
CA ASP A 111 10.99 17.93 -10.38
C ASP A 111 10.86 17.56 -11.86
N ALA A 112 11.92 16.97 -12.44
CA ALA A 112 11.93 16.55 -13.83
C ALA A 112 11.00 15.34 -14.09
N VAL A 113 10.87 14.43 -13.13
CA VAL A 113 10.19 13.13 -13.34
C VAL A 113 8.76 13.11 -12.78
N SER A 114 8.51 13.78 -11.66
CA SER A 114 7.27 13.64 -10.87
C SER A 114 5.97 13.96 -11.63
N LYS A 115 6.05 14.85 -12.63
CA LYS A 115 4.90 15.28 -13.46
C LYS A 115 4.85 14.60 -14.82
N GLY A 116 5.89 13.84 -15.18
CA GLY A 116 5.99 13.14 -16.45
C GLY A 116 5.28 11.79 -16.46
N ALA A 117 5.40 11.06 -17.56
CA ALA A 117 4.79 9.73 -17.71
C ALA A 117 5.28 8.68 -16.69
N ALA A 118 6.45 8.90 -16.09
CA ALA A 118 7.01 8.05 -15.04
C ALA A 118 6.53 8.42 -13.62
N GLY A 119 5.75 9.50 -13.48
CA GLY A 119 5.21 9.93 -12.20
C GLY A 119 4.26 8.90 -11.57
N SER A 120 4.25 8.84 -10.24
CA SER A 120 3.27 8.06 -9.48
C SER A 120 2.94 8.77 -8.18
N TRP A 121 1.78 8.46 -7.58
CA TRP A 121 1.42 8.98 -6.25
C TRP A 121 2.51 8.69 -5.21
N MET A 122 3.11 7.49 -5.27
CA MET A 122 4.19 7.09 -4.38
C MET A 122 5.42 7.99 -4.55
N PHE A 123 5.86 8.20 -5.79
CA PHE A 123 7.02 9.06 -6.07
C PHE A 123 6.76 10.49 -5.61
N THR A 124 5.62 11.08 -6.02
CA THR A 124 5.27 12.47 -5.69
C THR A 124 5.16 12.71 -4.18
N ASN A 125 4.65 11.74 -3.42
CA ASN A 125 4.34 11.96 -2.01
C ASN A 125 5.39 11.40 -1.04
N ARG A 126 6.20 10.43 -1.45
CA ARG A 126 7.19 9.78 -0.57
C ARG A 126 8.64 10.08 -0.93
N ALA A 127 8.97 10.40 -2.18
CA ALA A 127 10.33 10.78 -2.52
C ALA A 127 10.80 12.02 -1.74
N PRO A 128 9.98 13.09 -1.55
CA PRO A 128 10.39 14.23 -0.73
C PRO A 128 10.72 13.85 0.72
N GLN A 129 10.02 12.87 1.29
CA GLN A 129 10.30 12.39 2.64
C GLN A 129 11.63 11.62 2.71
N ILE A 130 11.95 10.82 1.68
CA ILE A 130 13.25 10.14 1.58
C ILE A 130 14.38 11.18 1.47
N ILE A 131 14.24 12.16 0.58
CA ILE A 131 15.24 13.22 0.35
C ILE A 131 15.50 14.00 1.64
N ALA A 132 14.44 14.30 2.40
CA ALA A 132 14.51 14.98 3.69
C ALA A 132 14.87 14.06 4.88
N ARG A 133 15.09 12.76 4.65
CA ARG A 133 15.31 11.73 5.69
C ARG A 133 14.22 11.71 6.79
N ASP A 134 12.98 11.99 6.43
CA ASP A 134 11.82 11.97 7.32
C ASP A 134 11.15 10.59 7.31
N TRP A 135 11.28 9.83 8.39
CA TRP A 135 10.74 8.46 8.50
C TRP A 135 9.42 8.36 9.25
N ARG A 136 8.77 9.50 9.56
CA ARG A 136 7.48 9.48 10.25
C ARG A 136 6.45 8.69 9.43
N PRO A 137 5.70 7.77 10.07
CA PRO A 137 4.84 6.87 9.31
C PRO A 137 3.51 7.52 8.92
N GLY A 138 3.20 7.52 7.62
CA GLY A 138 1.81 7.52 7.16
C GLY A 138 1.21 6.10 7.12
N PHE A 139 2.07 5.11 6.90
CA PHE A 139 1.80 3.68 6.95
C PHE A 139 3.11 2.98 7.31
N THR A 140 3.12 2.13 8.34
CA THR A 140 4.38 1.60 8.88
C THR A 140 4.92 0.43 8.06
N VAL A 141 6.23 0.17 8.17
CA VAL A 141 6.87 -1.06 7.68
C VAL A 141 6.15 -2.31 8.18
N ALA A 142 5.79 -2.39 9.47
CA ALA A 142 5.07 -3.53 10.02
C ALA A 142 3.71 -3.77 9.35
N LEU A 143 2.94 -2.71 9.10
CA LEU A 143 1.65 -2.81 8.43
C LEU A 143 1.82 -3.20 6.96
N GLN A 144 2.83 -2.65 6.28
CA GLN A 144 3.18 -3.03 4.91
C GLN A 144 3.56 -4.50 4.83
N GLN A 145 4.32 -5.00 5.79
CA GLN A 145 4.72 -6.40 5.85
C GLN A 145 3.55 -7.35 6.09
N LYS A 146 2.61 -6.97 6.97
CA LYS A 146 1.34 -7.69 7.16
C LYS A 146 0.56 -7.77 5.85
N ASP A 147 0.43 -6.65 5.14
CA ASP A 147 -0.34 -6.61 3.89
C ASP A 147 0.34 -7.43 2.78
N LEU A 148 1.66 -7.37 2.63
CA LEU A 148 2.38 -8.20 1.65
C LEU A 148 2.29 -9.69 1.95
N ARG A 149 2.20 -10.07 3.23
CA ARG A 149 1.93 -11.46 3.59
C ARG A 149 0.57 -11.93 3.04
N LEU A 150 -0.48 -11.11 3.22
CA LEU A 150 -1.81 -11.41 2.69
C LEU A 150 -1.79 -11.50 1.15
N VAL A 151 -1.03 -10.62 0.48
CA VAL A 151 -0.84 -10.67 -0.97
C VAL A 151 -0.21 -12.00 -1.39
N LEU A 152 0.90 -12.40 -0.76
CA LEU A 152 1.63 -13.62 -1.11
C LEU A 152 0.83 -14.89 -0.77
N GLU A 153 0.11 -14.91 0.35
CA GLU A 153 -0.81 -16.01 0.70
C GLU A 153 -1.93 -16.15 -0.34
N ALA A 154 -2.58 -15.05 -0.73
CA ALA A 154 -3.61 -15.09 -1.76
C ALA A 154 -3.06 -15.51 -3.14
N ALA A 155 -1.85 -15.05 -3.48
CA ALA A 155 -1.18 -15.41 -4.73
C ALA A 155 -0.87 -16.91 -4.80
N ASP A 156 -0.39 -17.50 -3.70
CA ASP A 156 -0.15 -18.94 -3.59
C ASP A 156 -1.45 -19.75 -3.76
N GLN A 157 -2.51 -19.36 -3.06
CA GLN A 157 -3.84 -19.99 -3.17
C GLN A 157 -4.41 -19.95 -4.60
N LEU A 158 -4.13 -18.88 -5.34
CA LEU A 158 -4.60 -18.69 -6.72
C LEU A 158 -3.64 -19.23 -7.77
N GLY A 159 -2.46 -19.74 -7.39
CA GLY A 159 -1.44 -20.21 -8.32
C GLY A 159 -0.82 -19.09 -9.19
N VAL A 160 -0.76 -17.85 -8.68
CA VAL A 160 -0.25 -16.68 -9.40
C VAL A 160 1.16 -16.32 -8.91
N PRO A 161 2.20 -16.37 -9.74
CA PRO A 161 3.54 -15.98 -9.33
C PRO A 161 3.68 -14.45 -9.24
N LEU A 162 4.11 -13.94 -8.07
CA LEU A 162 4.40 -12.52 -7.83
C LEU A 162 5.87 -12.30 -7.42
N PRO A 163 6.85 -12.56 -8.31
CA PRO A 163 8.27 -12.55 -7.96
C PRO A 163 8.76 -11.19 -7.43
N GLY A 164 8.34 -10.07 -8.05
CA GLY A 164 8.69 -8.73 -7.60
C GLY A 164 8.18 -8.43 -6.19
N THR A 165 6.93 -8.82 -5.89
CA THR A 165 6.37 -8.70 -4.53
C THR A 165 7.12 -9.56 -3.52
N GLY A 166 7.50 -10.78 -3.90
CA GLY A 166 8.31 -11.68 -3.07
C GLY A 166 9.68 -11.08 -2.72
N LEU A 167 10.35 -10.44 -3.68
CA LEU A 167 11.60 -9.71 -3.43
C LEU A 167 11.40 -8.55 -2.44
N ILE A 168 10.39 -7.71 -2.69
CA ILE A 168 10.12 -6.54 -1.84
C ILE A 168 9.74 -6.94 -0.42
N PHE A 169 9.02 -8.06 -0.26
CA PHE A 169 8.72 -8.63 1.06
C PHE A 169 10.00 -8.94 1.85
N GLN A 170 11.08 -9.39 1.21
CA GLN A 170 12.36 -9.64 1.88
C GLN A 170 13.06 -8.34 2.28
N PHE A 171 12.98 -7.27 1.47
CA PHE A 171 13.52 -5.97 1.88
C PHE A 171 12.83 -5.43 3.14
N TYR A 172 11.50 -5.52 3.22
CA TYR A 172 10.79 -5.15 4.44
C TYR A 172 11.11 -6.08 5.61
N ARG A 173 11.36 -7.38 5.39
CA ARG A 173 11.90 -8.27 6.44
C ARG A 173 13.23 -7.80 6.99
N THR A 174 14.13 -7.35 6.12
CA THR A 174 15.42 -6.79 6.53
C THR A 174 15.22 -5.58 7.44
N LEU A 175 14.29 -4.68 7.12
CA LEU A 175 13.97 -3.53 7.96
C LEU A 175 13.36 -3.93 9.32
N GLU A 176 12.47 -4.92 9.35
CA GLU A 176 11.95 -5.46 10.61
C GLU A 176 13.08 -6.01 11.49
N ALA A 177 14.02 -6.77 10.90
CA ALA A 177 15.17 -7.32 11.61
C ALA A 177 16.13 -6.25 12.14
N GLN A 178 16.16 -5.08 11.50
CA GLN A 178 16.92 -3.90 11.95
C GLN A 178 16.17 -3.05 12.99
N GLY A 179 14.97 -3.45 13.42
CA GLY A 179 14.18 -2.70 14.39
C GLY A 179 13.43 -1.49 13.83
N LEU A 180 13.31 -1.39 12.50
CA LEU A 180 12.72 -0.24 11.80
C LEU A 180 11.21 -0.41 11.50
N SER A 181 10.55 -1.35 12.18
CA SER A 181 9.15 -1.73 11.93
C SER A 181 8.14 -0.59 12.10
N GLN A 182 8.48 0.46 12.86
CA GLN A 182 7.61 1.62 13.13
C GLN A 182 7.85 2.80 12.20
N GLU A 183 8.89 2.74 11.35
CA GLU A 183 9.11 3.78 10.35
C GLU A 183 8.09 3.69 9.21
N GLY A 184 7.94 4.77 8.46
CA GLY A 184 7.12 4.81 7.26
C GLY A 184 7.58 3.78 6.22
N ASN A 185 6.66 3.24 5.43
CA ASN A 185 6.94 2.21 4.44
C ASN A 185 7.92 2.67 3.33
N HIS A 186 8.14 3.97 3.17
CA HIS A 186 9.17 4.56 2.30
C HIS A 186 10.60 4.39 2.85
N ALA A 187 10.75 3.96 4.11
CA ALA A 187 12.04 3.51 4.66
C ALA A 187 12.62 2.28 3.93
N LEU A 188 11.87 1.67 3.00
CA LEU A 188 12.36 0.65 2.06
C LEU A 188 13.72 1.02 1.45
N VAL A 189 13.94 2.30 1.15
CA VAL A 189 15.22 2.80 0.63
C VAL A 189 16.41 2.39 1.49
N LYS A 190 16.28 2.33 2.82
CA LYS A 190 17.37 1.96 3.74
C LYS A 190 17.87 0.54 3.52
N ALA A 191 16.99 -0.39 3.12
CA ALA A 191 17.40 -1.74 2.78
C ALA A 191 18.27 -1.75 1.52
N LEU A 192 17.96 -0.86 0.55
CA LEU A 192 18.76 -0.72 -0.67
C LEU A 192 20.04 0.10 -0.45
N GLU A 193 20.02 1.14 0.39
CA GLU A 193 21.21 1.90 0.83
C GLU A 193 22.24 0.95 1.46
N HIS A 194 21.78 0.01 2.30
CA HIS A 194 22.63 -1.01 2.89
C HIS A 194 23.31 -1.89 1.83
N LEU A 195 22.61 -2.25 0.75
CA LEU A 195 23.16 -3.04 -0.35
C LEU A 195 24.09 -2.22 -1.26
N ALA A 196 23.76 -0.95 -1.49
CA ALA A 196 24.50 -0.04 -2.35
C ALA A 196 25.79 0.48 -1.70
N GLY A 197 25.87 0.46 -0.37
CA GLY A 197 27.01 0.97 0.39
C GLY A 197 27.07 2.49 0.50
N PHE A 198 25.98 3.19 0.18
CA PHE A 198 25.83 4.63 0.34
C PHE A 198 24.36 5.01 0.62
N GLU A 199 24.16 6.19 1.20
CA GLU A 199 22.83 6.73 1.49
C GLU A 199 22.36 7.71 0.42
N VAL A 200 21.04 7.75 0.21
CA VAL A 200 20.38 8.84 -0.50
C VAL A 200 20.34 10.03 0.44
N SER A 201 21.07 11.10 0.12
CA SER A 201 21.16 12.31 0.94
C SER A 201 21.03 13.55 0.07
N GLY A 202 20.08 14.43 0.38
CA GLY A 202 20.04 15.76 -0.23
C GLY A 202 21.30 16.54 0.15
N GLN A 203 22.19 16.78 -0.82
CA GLN A 203 23.22 17.82 -0.71
C GLN A 203 22.63 19.16 -1.14
#